data_AF-A0ABD3Q0X8-F1
#
_entry.id   AF-A0ABD3Q0X8-F1
#
_cell.length_a   1.000
_cell.length_b   1.000
_cell.length_c   1.000
_cell.angle_alpha   90.00
_cell.angle_beta   90.00
_cell.angle_gamma   90.00
#
_symmetry.space_group_name_H-M   'P 1'
#
loop_
_entity.id
_entity.type
_entity.pdbx_description
1 polymer ?
#
loop_
_entity_poly.entity_id
_entity_poly.type
_entity_poly.pdbx_seq_one_letter_code
_entity_poly.pdbx_strand_id
1 'polypeptide(L)'
;MANGSGSRRNIAGGVPSNAVLLATLLLIARIDASSSLQILSTAQALLLGAPTVMSPPSSAIRASSATESAPAVQLSSASARVVNGVYEPRDPRNIPAGFARMCNKAGGFAPRPVWDDVTNGVTPWFESREGCYVYFNCNESHWYVDDSHGAGMYLAPPEGSLLLPPTNGWVSLRGRRAGAPRMSFV
;
A
#
# COMPACT_ATOMS: atom_id res chain seq x y z
N MET A 1 35.40 7.28 -57.54
CA MET A 1 36.02 6.46 -56.47
C MET A 1 35.57 7.00 -55.11
N ALA A 2 34.75 6.23 -54.39
CA ALA A 2 34.51 6.24 -52.94
C ALA A 2 33.50 5.11 -52.66
N ASN A 3 33.96 3.92 -52.26
CA ASN A 3 33.93 3.36 -50.89
C ASN A 3 32.57 3.58 -50.19
N GLY A 4 31.85 2.58 -49.69
CA GLY A 4 32.22 1.22 -49.28
C GLY A 4 31.54 0.95 -47.92
N SER A 5 30.73 -0.10 -47.86
CA SER A 5 29.86 -0.57 -46.76
C SER A 5 30.52 -0.67 -45.37
N GLY A 6 29.73 -0.52 -44.30
CA GLY A 6 30.17 -0.81 -42.93
C GLY A 6 29.09 -0.73 -41.85
N SER A 7 28.37 -1.84 -41.65
CA SER A 7 27.44 -2.12 -40.55
C SER A 7 28.13 -2.17 -39.17
N ARG A 8 27.48 -1.67 -38.10
CA ARG A 8 27.22 -2.44 -36.86
C ARG A 8 26.38 -1.66 -35.84
N ARG A 9 25.40 -2.40 -35.30
CA ARG A 9 24.41 -2.04 -34.29
C ARG A 9 25.09 -1.85 -32.92
N ASN A 10 24.77 -0.78 -32.21
CA ASN A 10 24.97 -0.70 -30.76
C ASN A 10 23.65 -1.05 -30.06
N ILE A 11 23.64 -2.23 -29.42
CA ILE A 11 22.58 -2.68 -28.54
C ILE A 11 22.96 -2.16 -27.15
N ALA A 12 22.39 -1.02 -26.75
CA ALA A 12 22.41 -0.61 -25.35
C ALA A 12 21.13 -1.14 -24.70
N GLY A 13 21.26 -2.25 -23.98
CA GLY A 13 20.19 -2.83 -23.17
C GLY A 13 19.81 -1.87 -22.06
N GLY A 14 18.71 -1.13 -22.26
CA GLY A 14 18.04 -0.38 -21.22
C GLY A 14 17.32 -1.35 -20.30
N VAL A 15 17.82 -1.48 -19.06
CA VAL A 15 17.12 -2.16 -17.98
C VAL A 15 15.77 -1.47 -17.77
N PRO A 16 14.62 -2.17 -17.86
CA PRO A 16 13.32 -1.53 -17.72
C PRO A 16 13.12 -1.06 -16.28
N SER A 17 12.84 0.25 -16.14
CA SER A 17 12.61 0.99 -14.89
C SER A 17 11.41 0.52 -14.04
N ASN A 18 10.85 -0.65 -14.32
CA ASN A 18 9.83 -1.32 -13.52
C ASN A 18 10.42 -2.16 -12.36
N ALA A 19 11.74 -2.32 -12.31
CA ALA A 19 12.42 -3.13 -11.29
C ALA A 19 12.56 -2.43 -9.93
N VAL A 20 12.43 -1.10 -9.86
CA VAL A 20 12.70 -0.35 -8.62
C VAL A 20 11.51 -0.37 -7.66
N LEU A 21 10.27 -0.44 -8.17
CA LEU A 21 9.07 -0.55 -7.34
C LEU A 21 8.79 -1.98 -6.84
N LEU A 22 9.30 -3.01 -7.54
CA LEU A 22 9.27 -4.39 -7.03
C LEU A 22 10.41 -4.69 -6.03
N ALA A 23 11.51 -3.94 -6.07
CA ALA A 23 12.66 -4.18 -5.20
C ALA A 23 12.38 -3.83 -3.73
N THR A 24 11.51 -2.85 -3.44
CA THR A 24 11.18 -2.46 -2.06
C THR A 24 10.24 -3.47 -1.38
N LEU A 25 9.38 -4.15 -2.13
CA LEU A 25 8.50 -5.22 -1.62
C LEU A 25 9.23 -6.56 -1.41
N LEU A 26 10.42 -6.75 -2.00
CA LEU A 26 11.20 -8.00 -1.89
C LEU A 26 12.28 -7.99 -0.80
N LEU A 27 12.62 -6.84 -0.21
CA LEU A 27 13.72 -6.77 0.78
C LEU A 27 13.30 -7.22 2.20
N ILE A 28 12.01 -7.23 2.52
CA ILE A 28 11.52 -7.55 3.88
C ILE A 28 11.42 -9.08 4.12
N ALA A 29 11.36 -9.90 3.08
CA ALA A 29 11.17 -11.36 3.22
C ALA A 29 12.46 -12.17 3.49
N ARG A 30 13.61 -11.53 3.74
CA ARG A 30 14.91 -12.24 3.92
C ARG A 30 15.52 -12.21 5.32
N ILE A 31 14.81 -11.69 6.32
CA ILE A 31 15.29 -11.70 7.72
C ILE A 31 14.27 -12.43 8.60
N ASP A 32 14.01 -13.72 8.37
CA ASP A 32 13.62 -14.63 9.47
C ASP A 32 13.68 -16.13 9.10
N ALA A 33 14.84 -16.58 8.64
CA ALA A 33 15.07 -17.99 8.40
C ALA A 33 16.44 -18.42 8.92
N SER A 34 16.75 -18.09 10.18
CA SER A 34 17.80 -18.77 10.94
C SER A 34 17.71 -18.43 12.42
N SER A 35 16.95 -19.25 13.17
CA SER A 35 17.22 -19.56 14.58
C SER A 35 16.41 -20.79 14.98
N SER A 36 16.83 -21.95 14.48
CA SER A 36 16.54 -23.24 15.09
C SER A 36 17.55 -23.50 16.20
N LEU A 37 17.13 -23.44 17.47
CA LEU A 37 17.78 -24.17 18.55
C LEU A 37 16.74 -24.79 19.50
N GLN A 38 16.92 -26.09 19.65
CA GLN A 38 16.19 -27.04 20.48
C GLN A 38 16.38 -26.75 21.97
N ILE A 39 15.31 -26.85 22.76
CA ILE A 39 15.39 -27.35 24.15
C ILE A 39 14.20 -28.26 24.42
N LEU A 40 14.49 -29.55 24.62
CA LEU A 40 13.63 -30.54 25.25
C LEU A 40 13.40 -30.14 26.72
N SER A 41 12.15 -30.11 27.17
CA SER A 41 11.85 -30.26 28.60
C SER A 41 10.54 -31.00 28.79
N THR A 42 10.70 -32.23 29.27
CA THR A 42 9.68 -33.17 29.68
C THR A 42 9.16 -32.77 31.07
N ALA A 43 7.85 -32.57 31.22
CA ALA A 43 7.20 -32.70 32.51
C ALA A 43 5.73 -33.14 32.32
N GLN A 44 5.46 -34.39 32.67
CA GLN A 44 4.12 -34.90 32.93
C GLN A 44 3.59 -34.31 34.25
N ALA A 45 2.31 -33.93 34.28
CA ALA A 45 1.49 -34.02 35.49
C ALA A 45 0.01 -34.10 35.09
N LEU A 46 -0.62 -35.24 35.37
CA LEU A 46 -2.06 -35.45 35.42
C LEU A 46 -2.57 -35.01 36.81
N LEU A 47 -3.66 -34.24 36.86
CA LEU A 47 -4.87 -34.43 37.71
C LEU A 47 -5.58 -33.10 38.05
N LEU A 48 -6.84 -33.05 37.61
CA LEU A 48 -8.04 -32.51 38.27
C LEU A 48 -7.97 -31.14 38.97
N GLY A 49 -8.67 -30.18 38.36
CA GLY A 49 -9.15 -28.97 39.04
C GLY A 49 -9.59 -27.93 38.03
N ALA A 50 -10.90 -27.78 37.82
CA ALA A 50 -11.45 -26.68 37.05
C ALA A 50 -11.63 -25.44 37.96
N PRO A 51 -10.97 -24.31 37.68
CA PRO A 51 -11.46 -23.02 38.13
C PRO A 51 -12.14 -22.31 36.95
N THR A 52 -13.36 -21.86 37.21
CA THR A 52 -14.12 -20.94 36.38
C THR A 52 -13.24 -19.75 35.96
N VAL A 53 -12.81 -19.73 34.70
CA VAL A 53 -12.16 -18.56 34.10
C VAL A 53 -13.26 -17.58 33.74
N MET A 54 -13.43 -16.56 34.58
CA MET A 54 -14.10 -15.32 34.20
C MET A 54 -13.37 -14.76 32.96
N SER A 55 -14.03 -14.86 31.81
CA SER A 55 -13.59 -14.17 30.61
C SER A 55 -13.72 -12.67 30.86
N PRO A 56 -12.68 -11.85 30.63
CA PRO A 56 -12.86 -10.40 30.62
C PRO A 56 -13.82 -10.03 29.48
N PRO A 57 -14.64 -8.99 29.62
CA PRO A 57 -15.35 -8.44 28.47
C PRO A 57 -14.29 -8.02 27.46
N SER A 58 -14.36 -8.61 26.26
CA SER A 58 -13.65 -8.10 25.08
C SER A 58 -14.08 -6.66 24.90
N SER A 59 -13.27 -5.73 25.37
CA SER A 59 -13.28 -4.35 24.93
C SER A 59 -12.88 -4.38 23.46
N ALA A 60 -13.84 -4.68 22.60
CA ALA A 60 -13.78 -4.36 21.19
C ALA A 60 -13.67 -2.84 21.12
N ILE A 61 -12.43 -2.34 21.09
CA ILE A 61 -12.17 -0.94 20.78
C ILE A 61 -12.81 -0.73 19.41
N ARG A 62 -13.96 -0.05 19.41
CA ARG A 62 -14.65 0.43 18.22
C ARG A 62 -13.76 1.48 17.55
N ALA A 63 -12.74 1.05 16.82
CA ALA A 63 -12.08 1.89 15.82
C ALA A 63 -13.01 2.01 14.60
N SER A 64 -14.16 2.65 14.77
CA SER A 64 -15.15 2.90 13.70
C SER A 64 -15.44 4.39 13.52
N SER A 65 -14.92 5.27 14.39
CA SER A 65 -15.25 6.70 14.35
C SER A 65 -14.43 7.51 13.33
N ALA A 66 -13.23 7.06 12.95
CA ALA A 66 -12.36 7.84 12.06
C ALA A 66 -12.87 7.87 10.60
N THR A 67 -13.44 6.76 10.11
CA THR A 67 -14.01 6.67 8.75
C THR A 67 -15.32 7.44 8.62
N GLU A 68 -16.12 7.50 9.69
CA GLU A 68 -17.45 8.13 9.68
C GLU A 68 -17.36 9.68 9.74
N SER A 69 -16.20 10.23 10.12
CA SER A 69 -15.98 11.67 10.25
C SER A 69 -15.06 12.28 9.17
N ALA A 70 -14.41 11.48 8.34
CA ALA A 70 -13.52 12.00 7.31
C ALA A 70 -14.34 12.56 6.11
N PRO A 71 -14.04 13.77 5.61
CA PRO A 71 -14.69 14.28 4.41
C PRO A 71 -14.28 13.48 3.18
N ALA A 72 -15.12 13.48 2.15
CA ALA A 72 -14.72 13.01 0.83
C ALA A 72 -13.59 13.89 0.28
N VAL A 73 -12.85 13.37 -0.69
CA VAL A 73 -11.74 14.09 -1.34
C VAL A 73 -11.90 14.06 -2.86
N GLN A 74 -11.74 15.21 -3.50
CA GLN A 74 -11.71 15.35 -4.94
C GLN A 74 -10.27 15.37 -5.42
N LEU A 75 -9.90 14.43 -6.30
CA LEU A 75 -8.65 14.46 -7.04
C LEU A 75 -8.91 15.04 -8.44
N SER A 76 -8.10 16.02 -8.86
CA SER A 76 -8.25 16.71 -10.14
C SER A 76 -6.90 16.99 -10.80
N SER A 77 -6.92 17.34 -12.09
CA SER A 77 -5.72 17.73 -12.86
C SER A 77 -4.63 16.66 -12.99
N ALA A 78 -4.91 15.40 -12.62
CA ALA A 78 -4.00 14.29 -12.86
C ALA A 78 -3.87 14.04 -14.37
N SER A 79 -2.63 13.87 -14.85
CA SER A 79 -2.39 13.43 -16.23
C SER A 79 -2.94 12.03 -16.51
N ALA A 80 -2.94 11.15 -15.52
CA ALA A 80 -3.66 9.89 -15.56
C ALA A 80 -5.15 10.16 -15.33
N ARG A 81 -5.91 10.37 -16.41
CA ARG A 81 -7.32 10.79 -16.32
C ARG A 81 -8.20 9.88 -15.47
N VAL A 82 -7.90 8.58 -15.45
CA VAL A 82 -8.66 7.55 -14.72
C VAL A 82 -8.69 7.78 -13.20
N VAL A 83 -7.70 8.47 -12.62
CA VAL A 83 -7.67 8.75 -11.18
C VAL A 83 -8.35 10.07 -10.80
N ASN A 84 -8.81 10.88 -11.77
CA ASN A 84 -9.57 12.08 -11.41
C ASN A 84 -10.98 11.69 -10.98
N GLY A 85 -11.44 12.21 -9.85
CA GLY A 85 -12.76 11.90 -9.33
C GLY A 85 -12.92 12.25 -7.85
N VAL A 86 -14.14 12.04 -7.34
CA VAL A 86 -14.44 12.05 -5.90
C VAL A 86 -14.07 10.69 -5.33
N TYR A 87 -13.44 10.71 -4.16
CA TYR A 87 -13.11 9.54 -3.38
C TYR A 87 -13.77 9.62 -2.01
N GLU A 88 -14.42 8.55 -1.64
CA GLU A 88 -15.12 8.40 -0.37
C GLU A 88 -14.26 7.68 0.65
N PRO A 89 -14.29 8.06 1.93
CA PRO A 89 -13.52 7.38 2.97
C PRO A 89 -13.97 5.92 3.14
N ARG A 90 -13.02 5.09 3.56
CA ARG A 90 -13.18 3.66 3.80
C ARG A 90 -12.49 3.26 5.10
N ASP A 91 -13.01 2.18 5.69
CA ASP A 91 -12.45 1.60 6.90
C ASP A 91 -11.04 1.05 6.61
N PRO A 92 -10.00 1.41 7.39
CA PRO A 92 -8.65 0.85 7.26
C PRO A 92 -8.58 -0.67 7.29
N ARG A 93 -9.59 -1.35 7.85
CA ARG A 93 -9.68 -2.81 7.89
C ARG A 93 -10.08 -3.41 6.54
N ASN A 94 -10.77 -2.66 5.69
CA ASN A 94 -11.15 -3.12 4.36
C ASN A 94 -9.96 -3.01 3.40
N ILE A 95 -9.78 -4.04 2.57
CA ILE A 95 -8.71 -4.07 1.56
C ILE A 95 -9.23 -3.40 0.29
N PRO A 96 -8.51 -2.44 -0.32
CA PRO A 96 -8.84 -1.99 -1.66
C PRO A 96 -8.80 -3.16 -2.65
N ALA A 97 -9.81 -3.27 -3.52
CA ALA A 97 -9.87 -4.36 -4.48
C ALA A 97 -8.68 -4.35 -5.45
N GLY A 98 -8.19 -3.16 -5.82
CA GLY A 98 -6.98 -2.99 -6.63
C GLY A 98 -5.72 -3.51 -5.93
N PHE A 99 -5.57 -3.24 -4.64
CA PHE A 99 -4.47 -3.76 -3.82
C PHE A 99 -4.46 -5.30 -3.81
N ALA A 100 -5.61 -5.92 -3.55
CA ALA A 100 -5.74 -7.38 -3.56
C ALA A 100 -5.38 -7.99 -4.94
N ARG A 101 -5.81 -7.34 -6.04
CA ARG A 101 -5.40 -7.74 -7.39
C ARG A 101 -3.89 -7.64 -7.59
N MET A 102 -3.26 -6.58 -7.09
CA MET A 102 -1.82 -6.39 -7.21
C MET A 102 -1.03 -7.43 -6.41
N CYS A 103 -1.45 -7.80 -5.20
CA CYS A 103 -0.85 -8.89 -4.43
C CYS A 103 -0.86 -10.23 -5.20
N ASN A 104 -2.00 -10.55 -5.82
CA ASN A 104 -2.12 -11.75 -6.66
C ASN A 104 -1.15 -11.69 -7.85
N LYS A 105 -1.06 -10.53 -8.51
CA LYS A 105 -0.19 -10.32 -9.67
C LYS A 105 1.31 -10.34 -9.33
N ALA A 106 1.70 -9.85 -8.15
CA ALA A 106 3.10 -9.70 -7.74
C ALA A 106 3.79 -11.02 -7.33
N GLY A 107 3.05 -12.13 -7.25
CA GLY A 107 3.59 -13.42 -6.80
C GLY A 107 2.60 -14.26 -6.00
N GLY A 108 1.32 -13.89 -5.93
CA GLY A 108 0.31 -14.66 -5.20
C GLY A 108 0.33 -14.41 -3.69
N PHE A 109 0.72 -13.22 -3.25
CA PHE A 109 0.71 -12.88 -1.82
C PHE A 109 -0.73 -12.83 -1.28
N ALA A 110 -0.93 -13.32 -0.06
CA ALA A 110 -2.18 -13.13 0.65
C ALA A 110 -2.38 -11.62 0.94
N PRO A 111 -3.47 -10.97 0.46
CA PRO A 111 -3.60 -9.52 0.57
C PRO A 111 -3.69 -8.98 1.99
N ARG A 112 -4.18 -9.77 2.95
CA ARG A 112 -4.42 -9.29 4.31
C ARG A 112 -3.14 -8.99 5.09
N PRO A 113 -2.19 -9.93 5.25
CA PRO A 113 -0.91 -9.63 5.90
C PRO A 113 -0.19 -8.43 5.27
N VAL A 114 -0.14 -8.37 3.94
CA VAL A 114 0.55 -7.26 3.24
C VAL A 114 -0.15 -5.92 3.48
N TRP A 115 -1.48 -5.89 3.54
CA TRP A 115 -2.20 -4.67 3.85
C TRP A 115 -1.99 -4.25 5.30
N ASP A 116 -2.05 -5.20 6.24
CA ASP A 116 -1.85 -4.95 7.66
C ASP A 116 -0.43 -4.42 7.95
N ASP A 117 0.56 -4.79 7.12
CA ASP A 117 1.93 -4.26 7.20
C ASP A 117 2.06 -2.80 6.71
N VAL A 118 1.27 -2.36 5.73
CA VAL A 118 1.38 -1.00 5.14
C VAL A 118 0.39 0.00 5.72
N THR A 119 -0.61 -0.47 6.46
CA THR A 119 -1.57 0.37 7.18
C THR A 119 -1.22 0.48 8.66
N ASN A 120 -1.63 1.56 9.30
CA ASN A 120 -1.59 1.68 10.76
C ASN A 120 -2.89 1.18 11.44
N GLY A 121 -3.84 0.67 10.66
CA GLY A 121 -5.14 0.18 11.15
C GLY A 121 -6.10 1.27 11.64
N VAL A 122 -5.73 2.55 11.50
CA VAL A 122 -6.46 3.71 12.06
C VAL A 122 -6.77 4.75 10.98
N THR A 123 -5.80 5.08 10.12
CA THR A 123 -5.94 6.06 9.05
C THR A 123 -6.89 5.54 7.97
N PRO A 124 -7.98 6.26 7.65
CA PRO A 124 -8.84 5.87 6.55
C PRO A 124 -8.10 5.92 5.22
N TRP A 125 -8.49 5.04 4.32
CA TRP A 125 -8.16 5.16 2.90
C TRP A 125 -9.40 5.64 2.14
N PHE A 126 -9.24 6.07 0.90
CA PHE A 126 -10.31 6.67 0.12
C PHE A 126 -10.46 5.94 -1.22
N GLU A 127 -11.69 5.77 -1.68
CA GLU A 127 -12.01 5.00 -2.88
C GLU A 127 -12.87 5.81 -3.85
N SER A 128 -12.49 5.85 -5.12
CA SER A 128 -13.32 6.42 -6.17
C SER A 128 -14.35 5.42 -6.69
N ARG A 129 -15.38 5.92 -7.37
CA ARG A 129 -16.38 5.08 -8.05
C ARG A 129 -15.76 4.06 -9.01
N GLU A 130 -14.63 4.40 -9.64
CA GLU A 130 -13.92 3.54 -10.60
C GLU A 130 -12.98 2.54 -9.91
N GLY A 131 -12.94 2.51 -8.58
CA GLY A 131 -12.10 1.61 -7.78
C GLY A 131 -10.63 2.02 -7.70
N CYS A 132 -10.28 3.25 -8.11
CA CYS A 132 -8.98 3.84 -7.78
C CYS A 132 -8.98 4.18 -6.29
N TYR A 133 -7.82 4.21 -5.64
CA TYR A 133 -7.77 4.43 -4.20
C TYR A 133 -6.59 5.29 -3.76
N VAL A 134 -6.79 5.96 -2.63
CA VAL A 134 -5.79 6.79 -1.97
C VAL A 134 -5.56 6.25 -0.56
N TYR A 135 -4.32 5.99 -0.18
CA TYR A 135 -4.01 5.42 1.12
C TYR A 135 -2.68 5.95 1.66
N PHE A 136 -2.54 5.91 2.99
CA PHE A 136 -1.28 6.20 3.66
C PHE A 136 -0.52 4.90 3.90
N ASN A 137 0.72 4.83 3.39
CA ASN A 137 1.64 3.75 3.70
C ASN A 137 2.47 4.15 4.92
N CYS A 138 2.25 3.48 6.06
CA CYS A 138 2.92 3.82 7.31
C CYS A 138 4.42 3.50 7.32
N ASN A 139 4.86 2.50 6.55
CA ASN A 139 6.26 2.11 6.47
C ASN A 139 7.10 3.15 5.74
N GLU A 140 6.49 3.79 4.73
CA GLU A 140 7.18 4.78 3.91
C GLU A 140 6.86 6.21 4.33
N SER A 141 5.87 6.42 5.20
CA SER A 141 5.37 7.74 5.58
C SER A 141 4.95 8.59 4.39
N HIS A 142 4.26 7.99 3.42
CA HIS A 142 3.74 8.67 2.23
C HIS A 142 2.29 8.29 1.95
N TRP A 143 1.56 9.24 1.40
CA TRP A 143 0.27 9.01 0.75
C TRP A 143 0.48 8.57 -0.69
N TYR A 144 -0.35 7.64 -1.14
CA TYR A 144 -0.30 7.03 -2.46
C TYR A 144 -1.65 7.20 -3.18
N VAL A 145 -1.61 7.41 -4.49
CA VAL A 145 -2.76 7.23 -5.39
C VAL A 145 -2.46 6.06 -6.30
N ASP A 146 -3.30 5.04 -6.23
CA ASP A 146 -3.23 3.86 -7.07
C ASP A 146 -4.43 3.82 -8.02
N ASP A 147 -4.22 3.28 -9.21
CA ASP A 147 -5.32 2.99 -10.12
C ASP A 147 -6.14 1.79 -9.65
N SER A 148 -7.23 1.49 -10.37
CA SER A 148 -8.10 0.37 -10.04
C SER A 148 -7.42 -1.00 -10.16
N HIS A 149 -6.25 -1.11 -10.75
CA HIS A 149 -5.47 -2.35 -10.80
C HIS A 149 -4.40 -2.45 -9.71
N GLY A 150 -4.33 -1.44 -8.83
CA GLY A 150 -3.33 -1.35 -7.77
C GLY A 150 -1.94 -0.94 -8.27
N ALA A 151 -1.87 -0.28 -9.42
CA ALA A 151 -0.62 0.31 -9.90
C ALA A 151 -0.47 1.72 -9.34
N GLY A 152 0.65 1.98 -8.66
CA GLY A 152 0.97 3.30 -8.11
C GLY A 152 1.13 4.36 -9.20
N MET A 153 0.43 5.49 -9.02
CA MET A 153 0.39 6.60 -9.97
C MET A 153 1.07 7.85 -9.42
N TYR A 154 0.75 8.21 -8.17
CA TYR A 154 1.25 9.40 -7.51
C TYR A 154 1.56 9.13 -6.04
N LEU A 155 2.46 9.92 -5.46
CA LEU A 155 2.73 9.93 -4.02
C LEU A 155 2.90 11.36 -3.50
N ALA A 156 2.65 11.58 -2.21
CA ALA A 156 2.91 12.85 -1.53
C ALA A 156 3.30 12.60 -0.06
N PRO A 157 4.20 13.42 0.53
CA PRO A 157 4.42 13.38 1.97
C PRO A 157 3.17 13.88 2.72
N PRO A 158 2.95 13.45 3.98
CA PRO A 158 1.83 13.93 4.78
C PRO A 158 1.92 15.44 5.06
N GLU A 159 0.76 16.08 5.19
CA GLU A 159 0.63 17.52 5.50
C GLU A 159 -0.16 17.68 6.80
N GLY A 160 0.56 17.80 7.92
CA GLY A 160 0.00 18.08 9.25
C GLY A 160 -0.80 16.94 9.92
N SER A 161 -1.59 16.18 9.16
CA SER A 161 -2.43 15.08 9.66
C SER A 161 -2.21 13.80 8.85
N LEU A 162 -2.26 12.67 9.54
CA LEU A 162 -2.29 11.33 8.91
C LEU A 162 -3.71 10.83 8.67
N LEU A 163 -4.74 11.57 9.07
CA LEU A 163 -6.13 11.17 8.83
C LEU A 163 -6.64 11.62 7.46
N LEU A 164 -5.98 12.60 6.85
CA LEU A 164 -6.38 13.20 5.59
C LEU A 164 -5.20 13.24 4.62
N PRO A 165 -5.43 12.99 3.32
CA PRO A 165 -4.39 13.14 2.33
C PRO A 165 -4.01 14.62 2.17
N PRO A 166 -2.75 14.90 1.77
CA PRO A 166 -2.30 16.26 1.54
C PRO A 166 -2.99 16.85 0.31
N THR A 167 -3.24 18.16 0.36
CA THR A 167 -3.89 18.88 -0.75
C THR A 167 -2.92 19.15 -1.91
N ASN A 168 -1.63 19.16 -1.60
CA ASN A 168 -0.53 19.51 -2.49
C ASN A 168 0.65 18.53 -2.32
N GLY A 169 1.77 18.79 -3.02
CA GLY A 169 2.99 17.99 -2.87
C GLY A 169 3.02 16.66 -3.66
N TRP A 170 1.97 16.35 -4.43
CA TRP A 170 1.90 15.14 -5.24
C TRP A 170 2.96 15.10 -6.34
N VAL A 171 3.60 13.94 -6.50
CA VAL A 171 4.58 13.66 -7.57
C VAL A 171 4.25 12.34 -8.26
N SER A 172 4.52 12.24 -9.56
CA SER A 172 4.29 10.99 -10.30
C SER A 172 5.37 9.97 -10.00
N LEU A 173 4.95 8.74 -9.71
CA LEU A 173 5.84 7.57 -9.58
C LEU A 173 6.53 7.20 -10.90
N ARG A 174 6.02 7.69 -12.04
CA ARG A 174 6.62 7.46 -13.37
C ARG A 174 7.69 8.50 -13.75
N GLY A 175 8.21 9.25 -12.77
CA GLY A 175 9.35 10.15 -12.94
C GLY A 175 9.08 11.44 -13.71
N ARG A 176 7.84 11.73 -14.12
CA ARG A 176 7.47 13.01 -14.74
C ARG A 176 6.77 13.91 -13.71
N ARG A 177 7.40 15.04 -13.37
CA ARG A 177 6.77 16.09 -12.54
C ARG A 177 5.54 16.72 -13.19
N ALA A 178 5.43 16.68 -14.52
CA ALA A 178 4.30 17.23 -15.24
C ALA A 178 3.02 16.38 -15.02
N GLY A 179 1.92 17.05 -14.66
CA GLY A 179 0.61 16.41 -14.49
C GLY A 179 0.38 15.77 -13.12
N ALA A 180 1.01 16.32 -12.07
CA ALA A 180 0.66 16.02 -10.69
C ALA A 180 -0.77 16.48 -10.38
N PRO A 181 -1.55 15.69 -9.64
CA PRO A 181 -2.90 16.07 -9.27
C PRO A 181 -2.94 17.20 -8.24
N ARG A 182 -4.11 17.80 -8.11
CA ARG A 182 -4.51 18.63 -6.97
C ARG A 182 -5.61 17.91 -6.21
N MET A 183 -5.55 17.98 -4.88
CA MET A 183 -6.55 17.38 -4.01
C MET A 183 -7.26 18.44 -3.18
N SER A 184 -8.57 18.29 -2.99
CA SER A 184 -9.39 19.17 -2.16
C SER A 184 -10.45 18.36 -1.41
N PHE A 185 -10.82 18.81 -0.21
CA PHE A 185 -11.92 18.23 0.56
C PHE A 185 -13.28 18.68 0.00
N VAL A 186 -14.26 17.79 0.03
CA VAL A 186 -15.62 18.00 -0.50
C VAL A 186 -16.66 17.99 0.61
#